data_AF-A0A3E2NBD0-F1
#
_entry.id   AF-A0A3E2NBD0-F1
#
_cell.length_a   1.000
_cell.length_b   1.000
_cell.length_c   1.000
_cell.angle_alpha   90.00
_cell.angle_beta   90.00
_cell.angle_gamma   90.00
#
_symmetry.space_group_name_H-M   'P 1'
#
loop_
_entity.id
_entity.type
_entity.pdbx_description
1 polymer ?
#
loop_
_entity_poly.entity_id
_entity_poly.type
_entity_poly.pdbx_seq_one_letter_code
_entity_poly.pdbx_strand_id
1 'polypeptide(L)'
;MENFEREQIEKEYLSNDMRKLNKICKFLILRKNVPQMYEDDLYSIARITFVESLKTFDSSKKCKFQTYFIGNAWRAFYDWTRDNTRWKRCNLQTDKDGKIARDEKNNPIIIPDISIDAPTEDGVDLSERVASSFNIEEELSEEFGYSNDDKIQKYFSKLSKLQKQIVMYLTEGYDSNEIQGLLHIDNKRYLDNMKAIRSYENIKVLM
;
A
#
# COMPACT_ATOMS: atom_id res chain seq x y z
N MET A 1 -7.87 -22.65 -39.08
CA MET A 1 -8.70 -21.53 -39.58
C MET A 1 -7.95 -20.87 -40.72
N GLU A 2 -8.58 -20.77 -41.88
CA GLU A 2 -8.02 -20.07 -43.04
C GLU A 2 -7.89 -18.57 -42.76
N ASN A 3 -6.89 -17.90 -43.34
CA ASN A 3 -6.64 -16.46 -43.11
C ASN A 3 -7.87 -15.60 -43.44
N PHE A 4 -8.63 -15.96 -44.47
CA PHE A 4 -9.84 -15.25 -44.85
C PHE A 4 -10.93 -15.29 -43.77
N GLU A 5 -11.14 -16.43 -43.10
CA GLU A 5 -12.11 -16.54 -42.01
C GLU A 5 -11.72 -15.65 -40.82
N ARG A 6 -10.41 -15.57 -40.51
CA ARG A 6 -9.89 -14.68 -39.46
C ARG A 6 -10.20 -13.22 -39.75
N GLU A 7 -9.90 -12.77 -40.97
CA GLU A 7 -10.14 -11.39 -41.40
C GLU A 7 -11.63 -11.00 -41.32
N GLN A 8 -12.54 -11.92 -41.66
CA GLN A 8 -13.98 -11.67 -41.52
C GLN A 8 -14.40 -11.50 -40.05
N ILE A 9 -13.88 -12.35 -39.16
CA ILE A 9 -14.16 -12.23 -37.72
C ILE A 9 -13.56 -10.92 -37.17
N GLU A 10 -12.33 -10.59 -37.54
CA GLU A 10 -11.69 -9.34 -37.12
C GLU A 10 -12.50 -8.12 -37.56
N LYS A 11 -12.91 -8.07 -38.83
CA LYS A 11 -13.75 -7.00 -39.36
C LYS A 11 -15.10 -6.90 -38.63
N GLU A 12 -15.73 -8.03 -38.32
CA GLU A 12 -17.02 -8.06 -37.62
C GLU A 12 -16.92 -7.53 -36.18
N TYR A 13 -15.86 -7.89 -35.45
CA TYR A 13 -15.75 -7.57 -34.02
C TYR A 13 -15.01 -6.27 -33.73
N LEU A 14 -14.04 -5.89 -34.57
CA LEU A 14 -13.18 -4.72 -34.35
C LEU A 14 -13.66 -3.47 -35.09
N SER A 15 -14.61 -3.59 -36.02
CA SER A 15 -15.21 -2.42 -36.68
C SER A 15 -16.00 -1.53 -35.73
N ASN A 16 -16.18 -0.26 -36.13
CA ASN A 16 -16.91 0.77 -35.39
C ASN A 16 -16.42 0.88 -33.94
N ASP A 17 -15.11 1.08 -33.76
CA ASP A 17 -14.48 1.17 -32.44
C ASP A 17 -14.79 -0.04 -31.54
N MET A 18 -14.66 -1.25 -32.12
CA MET A 18 -14.90 -2.52 -31.43
C MET A 18 -16.29 -2.66 -30.80
N ARG A 19 -17.32 -1.96 -31.32
CA ARG A 19 -18.66 -1.89 -30.70
C ARG A 19 -19.24 -3.26 -30.35
N LYS A 20 -19.09 -4.25 -31.24
CA LYS A 20 -19.58 -5.62 -31.01
C LYS A 20 -18.83 -6.31 -29.88
N LEU A 21 -17.50 -6.25 -29.89
CA LEU A 21 -16.65 -6.82 -28.84
C LEU A 21 -16.95 -6.15 -27.48
N ASN A 22 -16.95 -4.81 -27.43
CA ASN A 22 -17.25 -4.04 -26.22
C ASN A 22 -18.63 -4.38 -25.64
N LYS A 23 -19.66 -4.59 -26.49
CA LYS A 23 -20.99 -5.01 -26.02
C LYS A 23 -20.97 -6.39 -25.34
N ILE A 24 -20.21 -7.35 -25.88
CA ILE A 24 -20.05 -8.68 -25.29
C ILE A 24 -19.27 -8.59 -23.97
N CYS A 25 -18.14 -7.88 -23.98
CA CYS A 25 -17.31 -7.67 -22.78
C CYS A 25 -18.12 -7.02 -21.66
N LYS A 26 -18.86 -5.93 -21.94
CA LYS A 26 -19.73 -5.26 -20.97
C LYS A 26 -20.70 -6.23 -20.30
N PHE A 27 -21.35 -7.08 -21.09
CA PHE A 27 -22.28 -8.07 -20.56
C PHE A 27 -21.58 -9.09 -19.63
N LEU A 28 -20.38 -9.56 -20.02
CA LEU A 28 -19.60 -10.48 -19.18
C LEU A 28 -19.14 -9.80 -17.89
N ILE A 29 -18.64 -8.56 -17.95
CA ILE A 29 -18.16 -7.80 -16.80
C ILE A 29 -19.30 -7.57 -15.80
N LEU A 30 -20.47 -7.13 -16.27
CA LEU A 30 -21.66 -6.98 -15.43
C LEU A 30 -22.04 -8.29 -14.71
N ARG A 31 -21.95 -9.43 -15.42
CA ARG A 31 -22.23 -10.74 -14.83
C ARG A 31 -21.17 -11.16 -13.80
N LYS A 32 -19.94 -10.69 -13.94
CA LYS A 32 -18.83 -11.01 -13.02
C LYS A 32 -19.02 -10.34 -11.65
N ASN A 33 -19.78 -9.25 -11.58
CA ASN A 33 -20.19 -8.59 -10.33
C ASN A 33 -19.01 -8.21 -9.43
N VAL A 34 -18.01 -7.54 -10.01
CA VAL A 34 -16.86 -6.98 -9.29
C VAL A 34 -16.98 -5.45 -9.21
N PRO A 35 -16.28 -4.80 -8.26
CA PRO A 35 -16.25 -3.35 -8.17
C PRO A 35 -15.89 -2.67 -9.50
N GLN A 36 -16.46 -1.49 -9.74
CA GLN A 36 -16.29 -0.73 -10.98
C GLN A 36 -14.81 -0.38 -11.27
N MET A 37 -13.98 -0.21 -10.24
CA MET A 37 -12.55 0.07 -10.41
C MET A 37 -11.79 -0.98 -11.23
N TYR A 38 -12.34 -2.19 -11.37
CA TYR A 38 -11.77 -3.28 -12.15
C TYR A 38 -12.34 -3.42 -13.56
N GLU A 39 -13.27 -2.55 -13.96
CA GLU A 39 -13.93 -2.64 -15.27
C GLU A 39 -12.92 -2.54 -16.42
N ASP A 40 -11.99 -1.58 -16.35
CA ASP A 40 -10.98 -1.35 -17.39
C ASP A 40 -9.96 -2.50 -17.49
N ASP A 41 -9.58 -3.08 -16.36
CA ASP A 41 -8.71 -4.27 -16.31
C ASP A 41 -9.38 -5.45 -17.03
N LEU A 42 -10.67 -5.69 -16.74
CA LEU A 42 -11.42 -6.78 -17.36
C LEU A 42 -11.64 -6.55 -18.87
N TYR A 43 -11.84 -5.31 -19.33
CA TYR A 43 -11.85 -5.03 -20.77
C TYR A 43 -10.51 -5.36 -21.42
N SER A 44 -9.41 -4.98 -20.79
CA SER A 44 -8.05 -5.24 -21.29
C SER A 44 -7.79 -6.74 -21.40
N ILE A 45 -8.16 -7.51 -20.37
CA ILE A 45 -8.04 -8.99 -20.37
C ILE A 45 -8.90 -9.61 -21.46
N ALA A 46 -10.14 -9.13 -21.64
CA ALA A 46 -11.02 -9.66 -22.67
C ALA A 46 -10.45 -9.41 -24.08
N ARG A 47 -9.82 -8.25 -24.32
CA ARG A 47 -9.18 -7.92 -25.60
C ARG A 47 -7.97 -8.81 -25.88
N ILE A 48 -7.11 -9.04 -24.88
CA ILE A 48 -5.98 -9.98 -25.00
C ILE A 48 -6.52 -11.39 -25.30
N THR A 49 -7.50 -11.84 -24.52
CA THR A 49 -8.13 -13.15 -24.69
C THR A 49 -8.79 -13.29 -26.07
N PHE A 50 -9.36 -12.21 -26.61
CA PHE A 50 -9.94 -12.20 -27.95
C PHE A 50 -8.90 -12.49 -29.03
N VAL A 51 -7.74 -11.84 -28.95
CA VAL A 51 -6.62 -12.06 -29.89
C VAL A 51 -6.08 -13.50 -29.78
N GLU A 52 -5.96 -14.03 -28.57
CA GLU A 52 -5.55 -15.43 -28.35
C GLU A 52 -6.60 -16.43 -28.87
N SER A 53 -7.87 -16.14 -28.66
CA SER A 53 -8.99 -16.90 -29.21
C SER A 53 -8.95 -16.90 -30.73
N LEU A 54 -8.69 -15.77 -31.39
CA LEU A 54 -8.53 -15.71 -32.85
C LEU A 54 -7.37 -16.59 -33.33
N LYS A 55 -6.25 -16.61 -32.60
CA LYS A 55 -5.08 -17.42 -32.97
C LYS A 55 -5.36 -18.92 -32.88
N THR A 56 -6.13 -19.34 -31.89
CA THR A 56 -6.33 -20.76 -31.51
C THR A 56 -7.65 -21.35 -31.99
N PHE A 57 -8.58 -20.52 -32.47
CA PHE A 57 -9.89 -20.98 -32.92
C PHE A 57 -9.80 -21.89 -34.15
N ASP A 58 -10.61 -22.93 -34.12
CA ASP A 58 -10.68 -23.97 -35.14
C ASP A 58 -12.13 -24.12 -35.61
N SER A 59 -12.40 -23.61 -36.81
CA SER A 59 -13.71 -23.62 -37.45
C SER A 59 -14.23 -25.03 -37.76
N SER A 60 -13.36 -26.04 -37.84
CA SER A 60 -13.75 -27.44 -38.08
C SER A 60 -14.58 -28.04 -36.93
N LYS A 61 -14.45 -27.48 -35.72
CA LYS A 61 -15.12 -27.96 -34.50
C LYS A 61 -16.60 -27.58 -34.39
N LYS A 62 -17.21 -27.04 -35.46
CA LYS A 62 -18.65 -26.72 -35.58
C LYS A 62 -19.20 -25.83 -34.46
N CYS A 63 -18.38 -24.95 -33.88
CA CYS A 63 -18.83 -23.97 -32.89
C CYS A 63 -18.68 -22.54 -33.44
N LYS A 64 -19.53 -21.61 -33.00
CA LYS A 64 -19.41 -20.20 -33.37
C LYS A 64 -18.24 -19.58 -32.62
N PHE A 65 -17.47 -18.72 -33.29
CA PHE A 65 -16.36 -17.99 -32.67
C PHE A 65 -16.79 -17.24 -31.40
N GLN A 66 -17.97 -16.59 -31.43
CA GLN A 66 -18.51 -15.88 -30.28
C GLN A 66 -18.60 -16.77 -29.03
N THR A 67 -19.13 -17.98 -29.19
CA THR A 67 -19.30 -18.95 -28.09
C THR A 67 -17.94 -19.40 -27.55
N TYR A 68 -16.99 -19.66 -28.45
CA TYR A 68 -15.62 -20.03 -28.08
C TYR A 68 -14.91 -18.92 -27.29
N PHE A 69 -14.97 -17.69 -27.81
CA PHE A 69 -14.41 -16.51 -27.17
C PHE A 69 -15.04 -16.24 -25.81
N ILE A 70 -16.38 -16.26 -25.69
CA ILE A 70 -17.07 -16.05 -24.41
C ILE A 70 -16.59 -17.05 -23.35
N GLY A 71 -16.42 -18.32 -23.73
CA GLY A 71 -15.91 -19.35 -22.82
C GLY A 71 -14.49 -19.08 -22.36
N ASN A 72 -13.60 -18.64 -23.26
CA ASN A 72 -12.22 -18.28 -22.91
C ASN A 72 -12.16 -17.02 -22.04
N ALA A 73 -12.87 -15.96 -22.41
CA ALA A 73 -12.94 -14.71 -21.65
C ALA A 73 -13.46 -14.94 -20.23
N TRP A 74 -14.48 -15.78 -20.06
CA TRP A 74 -15.02 -16.10 -18.74
C TRP A 74 -14.01 -16.83 -17.84
N ARG A 75 -13.21 -17.74 -18.41
CA ARG A 75 -12.11 -18.40 -17.69
C ARG A 75 -11.03 -17.39 -17.30
N ALA A 76 -10.61 -16.53 -18.24
CA ALA A 76 -9.63 -15.48 -17.98
C ALA A 76 -10.09 -14.52 -16.86
N PHE A 77 -11.37 -14.12 -16.85
CA PHE A 77 -11.95 -13.31 -15.78
C PHE A 77 -11.93 -14.04 -14.44
N TYR A 78 -12.21 -15.35 -14.42
CA TYR A 78 -12.16 -16.13 -13.20
C TYR A 78 -10.75 -16.21 -12.63
N ASP A 79 -9.76 -16.53 -13.47
CA ASP A 79 -8.35 -16.58 -13.08
C ASP A 79 -7.87 -15.23 -12.56
N TRP A 80 -8.16 -14.14 -13.29
CA TRP A 80 -7.78 -12.80 -12.88
C TRP A 80 -8.41 -12.40 -11.54
N THR A 81 -9.73 -12.62 -11.35
CA THR A 81 -10.38 -12.29 -10.07
C THR A 81 -9.81 -13.13 -8.94
N ARG A 82 -9.63 -14.45 -9.13
CA ARG A 82 -9.00 -15.32 -8.11
C ARG A 82 -7.64 -14.79 -7.66
N ASP A 83 -6.85 -14.28 -8.61
CA ASP A 83 -5.47 -13.88 -8.33
C ASP A 83 -5.38 -12.46 -7.77
N ASN A 84 -6.24 -11.54 -8.20
CA ASN A 84 -6.21 -10.15 -7.74
C ASN A 84 -7.09 -9.84 -6.53
N THR A 85 -8.11 -10.65 -6.24
CA THR A 85 -8.96 -10.45 -5.04
C THR A 85 -8.48 -11.24 -3.83
N ARG A 86 -7.18 -11.55 -3.76
CA ARG A 86 -6.57 -12.21 -2.60
C ARG A 86 -6.32 -11.17 -1.51
N TRP A 87 -6.54 -11.53 -0.24
CA TRP A 87 -6.47 -10.59 0.89
C TRP A 87 -5.18 -9.76 0.98
N LYS A 88 -4.03 -10.32 0.62
CA LYS A 88 -2.76 -9.55 0.63
C LYS A 88 -2.61 -8.56 -0.54
N ARG A 89 -3.51 -8.58 -1.52
CA ARG A 89 -3.47 -7.72 -2.72
C ARG A 89 -4.57 -6.66 -2.74
N CYS A 90 -5.66 -6.86 -2.03
CA CYS A 90 -6.76 -5.91 -1.96
C CYS A 90 -7.41 -5.89 -0.58
N ASN A 91 -8.03 -4.77 -0.25
CA ASN A 91 -8.82 -4.62 0.96
C ASN A 91 -10.08 -5.48 0.87
N LEU A 92 -10.28 -6.36 1.86
CA LEU A 92 -11.44 -7.25 1.95
C LEU A 92 -12.16 -6.98 3.26
N GLN A 93 -13.49 -7.04 3.23
CA GLN A 93 -14.30 -6.90 4.43
C GLN A 93 -14.09 -8.11 5.35
N THR A 94 -13.94 -7.85 6.65
CA THR A 94 -13.90 -8.88 7.68
C THR A 94 -15.19 -8.90 8.50
N ASP A 95 -15.55 -10.07 9.01
CA ASP A 95 -16.57 -10.21 10.05
C ASP A 95 -16.05 -9.76 11.42
N LYS A 96 -16.90 -9.86 12.44
CA LYS A 96 -16.56 -9.49 13.83
C LYS A 96 -15.44 -10.34 14.44
N ASP A 97 -15.19 -11.53 13.88
CA ASP A 97 -14.18 -12.48 14.33
C ASP A 97 -12.87 -12.35 13.52
N GLY A 98 -12.78 -11.38 12.61
CA GLY A 98 -11.60 -11.14 11.77
C GLY A 98 -11.46 -12.09 10.58
N LYS A 99 -12.49 -12.86 10.23
CA LYS A 99 -12.51 -13.72 9.03
C LYS A 99 -13.06 -12.96 7.84
N ILE A 100 -12.64 -13.33 6.63
CA ILE A 100 -13.08 -12.69 5.39
C ILE A 100 -14.59 -12.90 5.20
N ALA A 101 -15.34 -11.80 5.14
CA ALA A 101 -16.76 -11.78 4.83
C ALA A 101 -16.99 -12.17 3.37
N ARG A 102 -18.08 -12.90 3.12
CA ARG A 102 -18.42 -13.43 1.79
C ARG A 102 -19.83 -13.08 1.40
N ASP A 103 -20.04 -12.89 0.10
CA ASP A 103 -21.35 -12.67 -0.50
C ASP A 103 -22.18 -13.97 -0.56
N GLU A 104 -23.43 -13.87 -1.03
CA GLU A 104 -24.34 -15.01 -1.22
C GLU A 104 -23.79 -16.10 -2.16
N LYS A 105 -22.83 -15.76 -3.02
CA LYS A 105 -22.17 -16.66 -3.97
C LYS A 105 -20.83 -17.16 -3.44
N ASN A 106 -20.54 -16.95 -2.16
CA ASN A 106 -19.32 -17.36 -1.47
C ASN A 106 -18.03 -16.66 -1.97
N ASN A 107 -18.14 -15.52 -2.65
CA ASN A 107 -16.98 -14.70 -3.04
C ASN A 107 -16.61 -13.72 -1.91
N PRO A 108 -15.32 -13.39 -1.72
CA PRO A 108 -14.91 -12.34 -0.80
C PRO A 108 -15.53 -10.98 -1.15
N ILE A 109 -15.96 -10.23 -0.15
CA ILE A 109 -16.47 -8.86 -0.34
C ILE A 109 -15.29 -7.90 -0.37
N ILE A 110 -15.13 -7.20 -1.50
CA ILE A 110 -14.01 -6.29 -1.76
C ILE A 110 -14.40 -4.90 -1.29
N ILE A 111 -13.51 -4.24 -0.54
CA ILE A 111 -13.64 -2.83 -0.18
C ILE A 111 -12.94 -2.04 -1.29
N PRO A 112 -13.67 -1.27 -2.12
CA PRO A 112 -13.05 -0.47 -3.16
C PRO A 112 -12.21 0.65 -2.56
N ASP A 113 -11.13 1.00 -3.24
CA ASP A 113 -10.32 2.15 -2.86
C ASP A 113 -11.09 3.44 -3.14
N ILE A 114 -10.84 4.44 -2.30
CA ILE A 114 -11.43 5.78 -2.41
C ILE A 114 -10.28 6.74 -2.71
N SER A 115 -10.52 7.71 -3.60
CA SER A 115 -9.53 8.76 -3.87
C SER A 115 -9.19 9.50 -2.58
N ILE A 116 -7.90 9.78 -2.35
CA ILE A 116 -7.48 10.59 -1.22
C ILE A 116 -8.00 12.04 -1.31
N ASP A 117 -8.29 12.49 -2.53
CA ASP A 117 -8.90 13.80 -2.81
C ASP A 117 -10.44 13.74 -2.82
N ALA A 118 -11.04 12.61 -2.40
CA ALA A 118 -12.49 12.55 -2.32
C ALA A 118 -13.00 13.45 -1.17
N PRO A 119 -14.05 14.26 -1.39
CA PRO A 119 -14.59 15.10 -0.35
C PRO A 119 -15.31 14.23 0.71
N THR A 120 -15.12 14.61 1.96
CA THR A 120 -15.84 14.04 3.11
C THR A 120 -17.23 14.68 3.26
N GLU A 121 -18.02 14.20 4.22
CA GLU A 121 -19.36 14.74 4.53
C GLU A 121 -19.32 16.26 4.83
N ASP A 122 -18.19 16.74 5.37
CA ASP A 122 -17.96 18.14 5.73
C ASP A 122 -17.43 18.99 4.55
N GLY A 123 -17.27 18.39 3.36
CA GLY A 123 -16.77 19.06 2.16
C GLY A 123 -15.25 19.26 2.10
N VAL A 124 -14.51 18.66 3.04
CA VAL A 124 -13.03 18.68 3.09
C VAL A 124 -12.49 17.37 2.52
N ASP A 125 -11.38 17.42 1.78
CA ASP A 125 -10.74 16.24 1.19
C ASP A 125 -10.29 15.23 2.26
N LEU A 126 -10.30 13.93 1.92
CA LEU A 126 -9.86 12.87 2.84
C LEU A 126 -8.39 13.04 3.27
N SER A 127 -7.53 13.56 2.39
CA SER A 127 -6.13 13.88 2.67
C SER A 127 -5.94 14.72 3.93
N GLU A 128 -6.85 15.67 4.18
CA GLU A 128 -6.78 16.61 5.30
C GLU A 128 -7.27 15.99 6.62
N ARG A 129 -7.96 14.84 6.57
CA ARG A 129 -8.47 14.13 7.75
C ARG A 129 -7.61 12.96 8.18
N VAL A 130 -6.84 12.37 7.26
CA VAL A 130 -5.96 11.25 7.58
C VAL A 130 -4.76 11.78 8.35
N ALA A 131 -4.71 11.47 9.65
CA ALA A 131 -3.57 11.83 10.48
C ALA A 131 -2.30 11.12 10.00
N SER A 132 -1.18 11.86 10.00
CA SER A 132 0.14 11.26 9.81
C SER A 132 0.44 10.30 10.96
N SER A 133 1.11 9.19 10.64
CA SER A 133 1.70 8.33 11.67
C SER A 133 2.96 8.94 12.31
N PHE A 134 3.46 10.04 11.74
CA PHE A 134 4.60 10.78 12.28
C PHE A 134 4.11 11.80 13.30
N ASN A 135 4.50 11.61 14.55
CA ASN A 135 4.20 12.51 15.65
C ASN A 135 5.46 13.33 15.97
N ILE A 136 5.43 14.63 15.64
CA ILE A 136 6.56 15.53 15.83
C ILE A 136 6.91 15.65 17.32
N GLU A 137 5.91 15.72 18.19
CA GLU A 137 6.12 15.84 19.62
C GLU A 137 6.79 14.61 20.21
N GLU A 138 6.44 13.40 19.75
CA GLU A 138 7.09 12.15 20.16
C GLU A 138 8.53 12.10 19.67
N GLU A 139 8.78 12.39 18.38
CA GLU A 139 10.12 12.38 17.80
C GLU A 139 11.05 13.40 18.48
N LEU A 140 10.56 14.63 18.68
CA LEU A 140 11.31 15.69 19.36
C LEU A 140 11.46 15.40 20.86
N SER A 141 10.56 14.63 21.47
CA SER A 141 10.71 14.25 22.87
C SER A 141 11.95 13.39 23.09
N GLU A 142 12.28 12.51 22.14
CA GLU A 142 13.52 11.73 22.17
C GLU A 142 14.75 12.63 21.94
N GLU A 143 14.67 13.55 20.98
CA GLU A 143 15.76 14.48 20.65
C GLU A 143 16.06 15.48 21.80
N PHE A 144 15.04 16.01 22.49
CA PHE A 144 15.25 16.94 23.60
C PHE A 144 15.41 16.27 24.97
N GLY A 145 15.43 14.92 25.02
CA GLY A 145 15.57 14.14 26.26
C GLY A 145 14.31 14.15 27.14
N TYR A 146 13.16 14.49 26.57
CA TYR A 146 11.86 14.30 27.20
C TYR A 146 11.40 12.85 27.08
N SER A 147 11.96 11.96 27.88
CA SER A 147 11.46 10.57 27.95
C SER A 147 10.14 10.49 28.71
N ASN A 148 9.25 9.56 28.32
CA ASN A 148 8.10 9.17 29.15
C ASN A 148 8.52 8.36 30.40
N ASP A 149 9.81 7.98 30.52
CA ASP A 149 10.36 7.33 31.70
C ASP A 149 10.75 8.36 32.78
N ASP A 150 10.02 8.30 33.90
CA ASP A 150 10.25 9.09 35.12
C ASP A 150 11.71 9.08 35.60
N LYS A 151 12.44 7.96 35.45
CA LYS A 151 13.84 7.85 35.87
C LYS A 151 14.75 8.67 34.95
N ILE A 152 14.52 8.61 33.65
CA ILE A 152 15.29 9.34 32.64
C ILE A 152 15.05 10.85 32.80
N GLN A 153 13.80 11.28 32.99
CA GLN A 153 13.47 12.68 33.28
C GLN A 153 14.18 13.22 34.53
N LYS A 154 14.14 12.45 35.63
CA LYS A 154 14.82 12.80 36.89
C LYS A 154 16.34 12.80 36.77
N TYR A 155 16.90 12.04 35.83
CA TYR A 155 18.33 12.07 35.52
C TYR A 155 18.68 13.32 34.69
N PHE A 156 17.98 13.57 33.59
CA PHE A 156 18.20 14.74 32.74
C PHE A 156 18.00 16.05 33.51
N SER A 157 17.07 16.14 34.47
CA SER A 157 16.87 17.34 35.29
C SER A 157 18.10 17.74 36.14
N LYS A 158 19.01 16.80 36.42
CA LYS A 158 20.26 17.04 37.15
C LYS A 158 21.43 17.46 36.26
N LEU A 159 21.30 17.31 34.95
CA LEU A 159 22.35 17.62 33.98
C LEU A 159 22.25 19.06 33.48
N SER A 160 23.40 19.70 33.29
CA SER A 160 23.48 21.00 32.61
C SER A 160 23.16 20.85 31.12
N LYS A 161 22.79 21.95 30.44
CA LYS A 161 22.48 21.95 28.99
C LYS A 161 23.58 21.29 28.16
N LEU A 162 24.85 21.58 28.46
CA LEU A 162 26.00 21.00 27.77
C LEU A 162 26.12 19.49 28.02
N GLN A 163 25.86 19.04 29.25
CA GLN A 163 25.90 17.61 29.60
C GLN A 163 24.80 16.82 28.91
N LYS A 164 23.59 17.40 28.80
CA LYS A 164 22.47 16.80 28.05
C LYS A 164 22.84 16.58 26.59
N GLN A 165 23.41 17.60 25.94
CA GLN A 165 23.87 17.51 24.55
C GLN A 165 24.95 16.43 24.36
N ILE A 166 25.89 16.31 25.32
CA ILE A 166 26.89 15.23 25.28
C ILE A 166 26.22 13.85 25.37
N VAL A 167 25.26 13.66 26.28
CA VAL A 167 24.54 12.38 26.42
C VAL A 167 23.75 12.03 25.15
N MET A 168 23.12 13.01 24.54
CA MET A 168 22.34 12.88 23.30
C MET A 168 23.20 12.45 22.10
N TYR A 169 24.34 13.09 21.89
CA TYR A 169 25.27 12.64 20.86
C TYR A 169 25.87 11.25 21.14
N LEU A 170 26.06 10.89 22.42
CA LEU A 170 26.49 9.54 22.76
C LEU A 170 25.41 8.50 22.45
N THR A 171 24.12 8.82 22.64
CA THR A 171 23.01 7.92 22.27
C THR A 171 22.86 7.80 20.76
N GLU A 172 23.15 8.86 20.01
CA GLU A 172 23.19 8.86 18.54
C GLU A 172 24.43 8.15 17.95
N GLY A 173 25.40 7.77 18.80
CA GLY A 173 26.56 6.97 18.40
C GLY A 173 27.82 7.74 18.00
N TYR A 174 27.86 9.06 18.22
CA TYR A 174 29.04 9.88 17.94
C TYR A 174 30.21 9.56 18.88
N ASP A 175 31.42 9.66 18.34
CA ASP A 175 32.65 9.48 19.11
C ASP A 175 33.07 10.75 19.87
N SER A 176 34.00 10.60 20.81
CA SER A 176 34.44 11.69 21.68
C SER A 176 35.04 12.87 20.93
N ASN A 177 35.74 12.64 19.82
CA ASN A 177 36.35 13.70 19.01
C ASN A 177 35.29 14.42 18.17
N GLU A 178 34.33 13.68 17.62
CA GLU A 178 33.19 14.23 16.89
C GLU A 178 32.34 15.14 17.79
N ILE A 179 32.02 14.68 19.00
CA ILE A 179 31.27 15.47 19.99
C ILE A 179 32.02 16.75 20.39
N GLN A 180 33.34 16.64 20.62
CA GLN A 180 34.17 17.81 20.92
C GLN A 180 34.19 18.82 19.77
N GLY A 181 34.26 18.34 18.53
CA GLY A 181 34.19 19.16 17.33
C GLY A 181 32.84 19.86 17.15
N LEU A 182 31.73 19.13 17.31
CA LEU A 182 30.36 19.64 17.20
C LEU A 182 30.01 20.67 18.28
N LEU A 183 30.43 20.41 19.52
CA LEU A 183 30.13 21.29 20.65
C LEU A 183 31.17 22.40 20.86
N HIS A 184 32.22 22.43 20.05
CA HIS A 184 33.34 23.37 20.16
C HIS A 184 33.93 23.44 21.59
N ILE A 185 34.12 22.28 22.22
CA ILE A 185 34.70 22.14 23.57
C ILE A 185 36.05 21.44 23.50
N ASP A 186 36.95 21.81 24.40
CA ASP A 186 38.24 21.13 24.53
C ASP A 186 38.11 19.82 25.29
N ASN A 187 39.10 18.93 25.11
CA ASN A 187 39.13 17.62 25.75
C ASN A 187 39.01 17.71 27.28
N LYS A 188 39.61 18.72 27.89
CA LYS A 188 39.53 18.92 29.34
C LYS A 188 38.09 19.16 29.78
N ARG A 189 37.38 20.09 29.14
CA ARG A 189 35.98 20.39 29.44
C ARG A 189 35.07 19.22 29.10
N TYR A 190 35.34 18.47 28.04
CA TYR A 190 34.60 17.24 27.72
C TYR A 190 34.74 16.20 28.84
N LEU A 191 35.98 15.89 29.27
CA LEU A 191 36.24 14.92 30.34
C LEU A 191 35.61 15.32 31.68
N ASP A 192 35.65 16.62 32.02
CA ASP A 192 35.04 17.13 33.25
C ASP A 192 33.51 17.01 33.22
N ASN A 193 32.87 17.31 32.07
CA ASN A 193 31.44 17.06 31.90
C ASN A 193 31.11 15.56 31.95
N MET A 194 31.96 14.71 31.37
CA MET A 194 31.77 13.26 31.39
C MET A 194 31.84 12.66 32.81
N LYS A 195 32.71 13.19 33.67
CA LYS A 195 32.76 12.83 35.10
C LYS A 195 31.47 13.21 35.82
N ALA A 196 30.92 14.39 35.54
CA ALA A 196 29.67 14.84 36.15
C ALA A 196 28.47 13.99 35.67
N ILE A 197 28.39 13.70 34.37
CA ILE A 197 27.41 12.79 33.76
C ILE A 197 27.47 11.42 34.45
N ARG A 198 28.69 10.89 34.66
CA ARG A 198 28.91 9.57 35.28
C ARG A 198 28.95 9.57 36.82
N SER A 199 28.68 10.70 37.46
CA SER A 199 28.74 10.78 38.92
C SER A 199 27.66 9.89 39.53
N TYR A 200 27.97 9.24 40.65
CA TYR A 200 27.02 8.36 41.34
C TYR A 200 25.74 9.12 41.74
N GLU A 201 25.86 10.39 42.10
CA GLU A 201 24.73 11.25 42.43
C GLU A 201 23.70 11.39 41.28
N ASN A 202 24.19 11.38 40.05
CA ASN A 202 23.38 11.45 38.84
C ASN A 202 22.89 10.07 38.43
N ILE A 203 23.78 9.07 38.30
CA ILE A 203 23.42 7.73 37.81
C ILE A 203 22.50 6.96 38.77
N LYS A 204 22.56 7.18 40.10
CA LYS A 204 21.72 6.43 41.07
C LYS A 204 20.21 6.50 40.82
N VAL A 205 19.75 7.48 40.04
CA VAL A 205 18.33 7.64 39.66
C VAL A 205 17.92 6.66 38.56
N LEU A 206 18.89 6.21 37.76
CA LEU A 206 18.72 5.25 36.67
C LEU A 206 18.81 3.80 37.17
N MET A 207 19.42 3.56 38.35
CA MET A 207 19.45 2.26 39.03
C MET A 207 18.09 2.00 39.71
#